data_AF-J9WCA9-F1
#
_entry.id   AF-J9WCA9-F1
#
_cell.length_a   1.000
_cell.length_b   1.000
_cell.length_c   1.000
_cell.angle_alpha   90.00
_cell.angle_beta   90.00
_cell.angle_gamma   90.00
#
_symmetry.space_group_name_H-M   'P 1'
#
loop_
_entity.id
_entity.type
_entity.pdbx_description
1 polymer ?
#
loop_
_entity_poly.entity_id
_entity_poly.type
_entity_poly.pdbx_seq_one_letter_code
_entity_poly.pdbx_strand_id
1 'polypeptide(L)' 'MGGQPYFHPSDFEIDDAPYPVWQRMRDALPLYHHEKYGFCALSRSEGVARDLTSCDDYRSGKGTIIEVILKASLPARS' A
#
# COMPACT_ATOMS: atom_id res chain seq x y z
N MET A 1 17.11 -18.11 -0.26
CA MET A 1 16.08 -17.59 -1.19
C MET A 1 15.02 -16.89 -0.36
N GLY A 2 14.91 -15.56 -0.48
CA GLY A 2 13.90 -14.80 0.26
C GLY A 2 12.58 -14.81 -0.51
N GLY A 3 11.49 -15.24 0.13
CA GLY A 3 10.14 -15.14 -0.43
C GLY A 3 9.73 -13.71 -0.78
N GLN A 4 8.57 -13.54 -1.43
CA GLN A 4 8.02 -12.22 -1.71
C GLN A 4 7.80 -11.44 -0.38
N PRO A 5 8.13 -10.14 -0.31
CA PRO A 5 7.81 -9.33 0.86
C PRO A 5 6.30 -9.29 1.07
N TYR A 6 5.88 -9.31 2.33
CA TYR A 6 4.50 -9.10 2.74
C TYR A 6 4.39 -7.73 3.40
N PHE A 7 3.35 -6.98 3.05
CA PHE A 7 3.07 -5.67 3.64
C PHE A 7 1.57 -5.46 3.75
N HIS A 8 1.11 -5.13 4.96
CA HIS A 8 -0.24 -4.66 5.23
C HIS A 8 -0.16 -3.48 6.22
N PRO A 9 -0.82 -2.35 5.95
CA PRO A 9 -0.66 -1.13 6.76
C PRO A 9 -1.34 -1.17 8.14
N SER A 10 -2.14 -2.21 8.42
CA SER A 10 -2.76 -2.45 9.73
C SER A 10 -2.18 -3.70 10.43
N ASP A 11 -0.98 -4.16 10.03
CA ASP A 11 -0.33 -5.30 10.66
C ASP A 11 0.54 -4.83 11.84
N PHE A 12 0.17 -5.24 13.06
CA PHE A 12 0.81 -4.75 14.28
C PHE A 12 2.30 -5.10 14.38
N GLU A 13 2.73 -6.26 13.85
CA GLU A 13 4.15 -6.62 13.89
C GLU A 13 4.98 -5.73 12.97
N ILE A 14 4.39 -5.32 11.84
CA ILE A 14 5.00 -4.39 10.89
C ILE A 14 5.01 -2.97 11.47
N ASP A 15 3.95 -2.56 12.16
CA ASP A 15 3.86 -1.25 12.79
C ASP A 15 4.91 -1.07 13.90
N ASP A 16 5.15 -2.11 14.71
CA ASP A 16 6.18 -2.11 15.75
C ASP A 16 7.61 -2.09 15.18
N ALA A 17 7.83 -2.75 14.03
CA ALA A 17 9.13 -2.88 13.38
C ALA A 17 9.07 -2.72 11.84
N PRO A 18 8.85 -1.49 11.34
CA PRO A 18 8.52 -1.29 9.92
C PRO A 18 9.74 -1.35 8.99
N TYR A 19 10.91 -0.92 9.46
CA TYR A 19 12.08 -0.70 8.62
C TYR A 19 12.59 -1.95 7.88
N PRO A 20 12.66 -3.15 8.49
CA PRO A 20 13.04 -4.37 7.79
C PRO A 20 12.11 -4.71 6.62
N VAL A 21 10.80 -4.54 6.81
CA VAL A 21 9.80 -4.78 5.77
C VAL A 21 9.96 -3.76 4.64
N TRP A 22 10.07 -2.47 4.98
CA TRP A 22 10.22 -1.42 3.98
C TRP A 22 11.52 -1.55 3.17
N GLN A 23 12.61 -1.99 3.81
CA GLN A 23 13.87 -2.26 3.11
C GLN A 23 13.68 -3.38 2.09
N ARG A 24 13.06 -4.49 2.49
CA ARG A 24 12.79 -5.61 1.59
C ARG A 24 11.85 -5.22 0.45
N MET A 25 10.83 -4.41 0.70
CA MET A 25 9.96 -3.86 -0.34
C MET A 25 10.78 -3.05 -1.35
N ARG A 26 11.63 -2.13 -0.89
CA ARG A 26 12.47 -1.33 -1.79
C ARG A 26 13.40 -2.19 -2.64
N ASP A 27 14.02 -3.20 -2.03
CA ASP A 27 15.06 -4.00 -2.69
C ASP A 27 14.46 -5.04 -3.65
N ALA A 28 13.33 -5.66 -3.30
CA ALA A 28 12.76 -6.76 -4.07
C ALA A 28 11.53 -6.37 -4.91
N LEU A 29 10.66 -5.49 -4.42
CA LEU A 29 9.38 -5.12 -5.05
C LEU A 29 9.05 -3.63 -4.81
N PRO A 30 9.76 -2.71 -5.46
CA PRO A 30 9.58 -1.27 -5.24
C PRO A 30 8.15 -0.78 -5.55
N LEU A 31 7.47 -1.48 -6.46
CA LEU A 31 6.02 -1.47 -6.65
C LEU A 31 5.47 -2.82 -6.19
N TYR A 32 4.84 -2.84 -5.02
CA TYR A 32 4.23 -4.02 -4.42
C TYR A 32 2.74 -4.08 -4.76
N HIS A 33 2.21 -5.28 -5.03
CA HIS A 33 0.79 -5.54 -5.24
C HIS A 33 0.29 -6.56 -4.22
N HIS A 34 -0.73 -6.20 -3.44
CA HIS A 34 -1.35 -7.07 -2.46
C HIS A 34 -2.58 -7.75 -3.05
N GLU A 35 -2.44 -8.96 -3.59
CA GLU A 35 -3.52 -9.65 -4.33
C GLU A 35 -4.82 -9.81 -3.52
N LYS A 36 -4.72 -10.23 -2.25
CA LYS A 36 -5.89 -10.44 -1.37
C LYS A 36 -6.77 -9.20 -1.21
N TYR A 37 -6.16 -8.02 -1.17
CA TYR A 37 -6.86 -6.75 -0.91
C TYR A 37 -6.87 -5.82 -2.12
N GLY A 38 -6.24 -6.20 -3.23
CA GLY A 38 -6.26 -5.49 -4.50
C GLY A 38 -5.65 -4.08 -4.47
N PHE A 39 -4.67 -3.81 -3.58
CA PHE A 39 -4.01 -2.50 -3.52
C PHE A 39 -2.54 -2.58 -3.93
N CYS A 40 -1.99 -1.45 -4.37
CA CYS A 40 -0.58 -1.29 -4.68
C CYS A 40 0.11 -0.38 -3.64
N ALA A 41 1.41 -0.62 -3.40
CA ALA A 41 2.23 0.22 -2.53
C ALA A 41 3.56 0.57 -3.23
N LEU A 42 3.89 1.86 -3.24
CA LEU A 42 5.19 2.38 -3.66
C LEU A 42 6.10 2.54 -2.44
N SER A 43 7.33 2.03 -2.53
CA SER A 43 8.28 2.07 -1.40
C SER A 43 9.50 2.97 -1.64
N ARG A 44 9.68 3.49 -2.87
CA ARG A 44 10.77 4.40 -3.23
C ARG A 44 10.30 5.86 -3.11
N SER A 45 11.08 6.67 -2.38
CA SER A 45 10.74 8.07 -2.08
C SER A 45 10.50 8.92 -3.33
N GLU A 46 11.29 8.74 -4.38
CA GLU A 46 11.14 9.47 -5.65
C GLU A 46 9.79 9.22 -6.32
N GLY A 47 9.35 7.95 -6.35
CA GLY A 47 8.03 7.58 -6.89
C GLY A 47 6.90 8.13 -6.04
N VAL A 48 7.02 8.03 -4.71
CA VAL A 48 6.03 8.58 -3.78
C VAL A 48 5.91 10.10 -3.94
N ALA A 49 7.02 10.83 -3.97
CA ALA A 49 7.01 12.30 -4.06
C ALA A 49 6.39 12.80 -5.37
N ARG A 50 6.70 12.13 -6.49
CA ARG A 50 6.09 12.43 -7.80
C ARG A 50 4.57 12.26 -7.74
N ASP A 51 4.12 11.09 -7.30
CA ASP A 51 2.72 10.68 -7.42
C ASP A 51 1.82 11.33 -6.36
N LEU A 52 2.38 11.68 -5.19
CA LEU A 52 1.66 12.37 -4.12
C LEU A 52 1.10 13.74 -4.57
N THR A 53 1.70 14.36 -5.57
CA THR A 53 1.24 15.66 -6.12
C THR A 53 0.22 15.51 -7.25
N SER A 54 0.04 14.30 -7.83
CA SER A 54 -0.91 14.06 -8.92
C SER A 54 -2.31 13.77 -8.38
N CYS A 55 -3.01 14.81 -7.93
CA CYS A 55 -4.40 14.68 -7.46
C CYS A 55 -5.40 14.33 -8.59
N ASP A 56 -5.04 14.50 -9.86
CA ASP A 56 -5.92 14.11 -10.97
C ASP A 56 -5.99 12.59 -11.11
N ASP A 57 -4.84 11.92 -10.95
CA ASP A 57 -4.71 10.47 -11.06
C ASP A 57 -4.97 9.76 -9.71
N TYR A 58 -4.49 10.32 -8.60
CA TYR A 58 -4.54 9.71 -7.27
C TYR A 58 -5.42 10.53 -6.31
N ARG A 59 -6.73 10.33 -6.40
CA ARG A 59 -7.74 11.07 -5.63
C ARG A 59 -8.04 10.43 -4.27
N SER A 60 -7.98 11.23 -3.21
CA SER A 60 -8.31 10.81 -1.83
C SER A 60 -9.81 10.90 -1.47
N GLY A 61 -10.69 11.19 -2.43
CA GLY A 61 -12.13 11.39 -2.16
C GLY A 61 -12.89 10.16 -1.63
N LYS A 62 -12.27 8.97 -1.66
CA LYS A 62 -12.82 7.72 -1.12
C LYS A 62 -12.18 7.30 0.22
N GLY A 63 -11.41 8.20 0.84
CA GLY A 63 -10.64 7.94 2.05
C GLY A 63 -9.15 7.80 1.79
N THR A 64 -8.36 7.79 2.87
CA THR A 64 -6.88 7.72 2.85
C THR A 64 -6.32 6.46 3.52
N ILE A 65 -7.17 5.68 4.19
CA ILE A 65 -6.80 4.44 4.87
C ILE A 65 -7.41 3.27 4.11
N ILE A 66 -6.64 2.18 3.95
CA ILE A 66 -7.02 1.04 3.11
C ILE A 66 -8.39 0.45 3.51
N GLU A 67 -8.66 0.33 4.82
CA GLU A 67 -9.91 -0.23 5.33
C GLU A 67 -11.14 0.57 4.89
N VAL A 68 -11.02 1.91 4.87
CA VAL A 68 -12.09 2.81 4.44
C VAL A 68 -12.31 2.69 2.93
N ILE A 69 -11.22 2.70 2.15
CA ILE A 69 -11.26 2.61 0.69
C ILE A 69 -11.86 1.27 0.23
N LEU A 70 -11.45 0.17 0.85
CA LEU A 70 -11.97 -1.17 0.54
C LEU A 70 -13.45 -1.28 0.89
N LYS A 71 -13.86 -0.78 2.05
CA LYS A 71 -15.27 -0.79 2.45
C LYS A 71 -16.15 0.06 1.51
N ALA A 72 -15.64 1.20 1.06
CA ALA A 72 -16.34 2.06 0.09
C ALA A 72 -16.40 1.47 -1.32
N SER A 73 -15.56 0.47 -1.63
CA SER A 73 -15.49 -0.19 -2.95
C SER A 73 -16.29 -1.50 -3.02
N LEU A 74 -16.77 -2.03 -1.89
CA LEU A 74 -17.68 -3.16 -1.87
C LEU A 74 -19.07 -2.72 -2.39
N PRO A 75 -19.71 -3.49 -3.29
CA PRO A 75 -21.06 -3.18 -3.74
C PRO A 75 -22.01 -3.16 -2.54
N ALA A 76 -22.96 -2.23 -2.53
CA ALA A 76 -24.03 -2.20 -1.54
C ALA A 76 -24.71 -3.57 -1.54
N ARG A 77 -24.69 -4.25 -0.39
CA ARG A 77 -25.32 -5.56 -0.22
C ARG A 77 -26.81 -5.37 -0.52
N SER A 78 -27.27 -5.98 -1.62
CA SER A 78 -28.68 -6.02 -2.02
C SER A 78 -29.50 -6.87 -1.07
#